data_AF-A0A2N9NN62-F1
#
_entry.id   AF-A0A2N9NN62-F1
#
_cell.length_a   1.000
_cell.length_b   1.000
_cell.length_c   1.000
_cell.angle_alpha   90.00
_cell.angle_beta   90.00
_cell.angle_gamma   90.00
#
_symmetry.space_group_name_H-M   'P 1'
#
loop_
_entity.id
_entity.type
_entity.pdbx_description
1 polymer ?
#
loop_
_entity_poly.entity_id
_entity_poly.type
_entity_poly.pdbx_seq_one_letter_code
_entity_poly.pdbx_strand_id
1 'polypeptide(L)'
;MADALVVWRTGTSLWTRSRHGFALLFAASAPVWWIFEVINQRTANWEYRGSNQFTPLEYYLLCTLCFSTVMPAVFETAELMRSFGWMARFASGRRLRRTPALPLGLFCGGAAMLALTLTWPRYFYPFVWTSLFLMLEPIDSWLGRPHLMPYLERGDWRPIISLSLGALVCGFFWEMWNFYSWPKWIYHTPGAEFLHVFEMPLLGYGGYIPFALELFALKHLLLPRAVELRV
;
A
#
# COMPACT_ATOMS: atom_id res chain seq x y z
N MET A 1 16.99 -7.88 3.93
CA MET A 1 16.59 -9.15 4.59
C MET A 1 15.46 -9.84 3.83
N ALA A 2 14.33 -9.16 3.57
CA ALA A 2 13.22 -9.73 2.76
C ALA A 2 13.67 -10.21 1.37
N ASP A 3 14.38 -9.38 0.61
CA ASP A 3 14.95 -9.72 -0.70
C ASP A 3 15.74 -11.04 -0.70
N ALA A 4 16.68 -11.21 0.22
CA ALA A 4 17.48 -12.44 0.33
C ALA A 4 16.62 -13.67 0.67
N LEU A 5 15.60 -13.53 1.52
CA LEU A 5 14.66 -14.60 1.83
C LEU A 5 13.80 -14.98 0.61
N VAL A 6 13.40 -13.99 -0.18
CA VAL A 6 12.68 -14.22 -1.45
C VAL A 6 13.59 -14.98 -2.41
N VAL A 7 14.82 -14.54 -2.64
CA VAL A 7 15.81 -15.26 -3.48
C VAL A 7 15.99 -16.69 -2.99
N TRP A 8 16.14 -16.91 -1.69
CA TRP A 8 16.31 -18.26 -1.12
C TRP A 8 15.11 -19.17 -1.41
N ARG A 9 13.88 -18.64 -1.42
CA ARG A 9 12.66 -19.44 -1.61
C ARG A 9 12.22 -19.60 -3.06
N THR A 10 12.43 -18.59 -3.90
CA THR A 10 11.86 -18.53 -5.26
C THR A 10 12.93 -18.53 -6.34
N GLY A 11 14.21 -18.42 -5.97
CA GLY A 11 15.35 -18.30 -6.88
C GLY A 11 15.55 -16.90 -7.47
N THR A 12 14.62 -15.96 -7.27
CA THR A 12 14.71 -14.57 -7.79
C THR A 12 13.96 -13.58 -6.91
N SER A 13 14.45 -12.36 -6.78
CA SER A 13 13.75 -11.21 -6.16
C SER A 13 13.63 -10.02 -7.12
N LEU A 14 13.04 -8.90 -6.67
CA LEU A 14 12.97 -7.69 -7.49
C LEU A 14 14.37 -7.19 -7.84
N TRP A 15 15.30 -7.24 -6.89
CA TRP A 15 16.70 -6.85 -7.12
C TRP A 15 17.40 -7.72 -8.17
N THR A 16 17.27 -9.05 -8.07
CA THR A 16 17.94 -9.95 -9.02
C THR A 16 17.34 -9.87 -10.42
N ARG A 17 16.05 -9.52 -10.53
CA ARG A 17 15.37 -9.37 -11.83
C ARG A 17 15.66 -8.02 -12.48
N SER A 18 15.71 -6.94 -11.71
CA SER A 18 16.02 -5.60 -12.23
C SER A 18 16.54 -4.68 -11.12
N ARG A 19 17.86 -4.53 -11.03
CA ARG A 19 18.49 -3.62 -10.05
C ARG A 19 18.05 -2.17 -10.28
N HIS A 20 17.95 -1.76 -11.55
CA HIS A 20 17.45 -0.44 -11.93
C HIS A 20 15.98 -0.26 -11.57
N GLY A 21 15.14 -1.25 -11.88
CA GLY A 21 13.71 -1.25 -11.53
C GLY A 21 13.47 -1.20 -10.03
N PHE A 22 14.25 -1.95 -9.28
CA PHE A 22 14.22 -1.93 -7.82
C PHE A 22 14.63 -0.56 -7.26
N ALA A 23 15.70 0.06 -7.78
CA ALA A 23 16.09 1.41 -7.38
C ALA A 23 15.00 2.46 -7.71
N LEU A 24 14.33 2.32 -8.87
CA LEU A 24 13.19 3.18 -9.22
C LEU A 24 12.02 3.03 -8.25
N LEU A 25 11.79 1.84 -7.66
CA LEU A 25 10.76 1.68 -6.63
C LEU A 25 11.04 2.56 -5.41
N PHE A 26 12.29 2.70 -4.97
CA PHE A 26 12.62 3.62 -3.87
C PHE A 26 12.31 5.07 -4.24
N ALA A 27 12.71 5.46 -5.45
CA ALA A 27 12.48 6.82 -5.95
C ALA A 27 10.98 7.14 -6.09
N ALA A 28 10.15 6.18 -6.52
CA ALA A 28 8.71 6.35 -6.64
C ALA A 28 7.96 6.23 -5.30
N SER A 29 8.50 5.51 -4.32
CA SER A 29 7.85 5.29 -3.03
C SER A 29 7.68 6.56 -2.21
N ALA A 30 8.69 7.45 -2.24
CA ALA A 30 8.61 8.72 -1.53
C ALA A 30 7.46 9.63 -2.02
N PRO A 31 7.35 9.99 -3.31
CA PRO A 31 6.24 10.82 -3.79
C PRO A 31 4.89 10.14 -3.61
N VAL A 32 4.81 8.81 -3.70
CA VAL A 32 3.60 8.05 -3.39
C VAL A 32 3.15 8.28 -1.96
N TRP A 33 4.03 8.16 -0.97
CA TRP A 33 3.67 8.42 0.42
C TRP A 33 3.31 9.90 0.66
N TRP A 34 3.98 10.82 -0.01
CA TRP A 34 3.66 12.26 0.09
C TRP A 34 2.22 12.59 -0.34
N ILE A 35 1.58 11.80 -1.23
CA ILE A 35 0.15 11.95 -1.53
C ILE A 35 -0.69 11.74 -0.27
N PHE A 36 -0.38 10.70 0.50
CA PHE A 36 -1.06 10.39 1.76
C PHE A 36 -0.82 11.46 2.81
N GLU A 37 0.40 12.01 2.91
CA GLU A 37 0.70 13.15 3.80
C GLU A 37 -0.10 14.41 3.43
N VAL A 38 -0.28 14.69 2.13
CA VAL A 38 -1.12 15.81 1.67
C VAL A 38 -2.59 15.59 2.05
N ILE A 39 -3.11 14.37 1.91
CA ILE A 39 -4.47 14.05 2.38
C ILE A 39 -4.53 14.17 3.91
N ASN A 40 -3.48 13.72 4.61
CA ASN A 40 -3.39 13.75 6.06
C ASN A 40 -3.37 15.17 6.63
N GLN A 41 -2.82 16.16 5.92
CA GLN A 41 -2.94 17.57 6.33
C GLN A 41 -4.40 18.01 6.50
N ARG A 42 -5.33 17.38 5.75
CA ARG A 42 -6.76 17.66 5.83
C ARG A 42 -7.48 16.76 6.83
N THR A 43 -7.08 15.50 6.94
CA THR A 43 -7.78 14.51 7.78
C THR A 43 -7.27 14.47 9.22
N ALA A 44 -6.00 14.83 9.45
CA ALA A 44 -5.29 14.72 10.72
C ALA A 44 -5.37 13.31 11.34
N ASN A 45 -5.27 12.28 10.49
CA ASN A 45 -5.37 10.86 10.90
C ASN A 45 -4.14 10.39 11.67
N TRP A 46 -2.97 10.94 11.38
CA TRP A 46 -1.75 10.68 12.13
C TRP A 46 -0.94 11.95 12.33
N GLU A 47 -0.18 12.00 13.42
CA GLU A 47 0.77 13.07 13.71
C GLU A 47 2.14 12.48 14.09
N TYR A 48 3.21 13.22 13.80
CA TYR A 48 4.57 12.86 14.19
C TYR A 48 4.98 13.62 15.45
N ARG A 49 5.10 12.90 16.56
CA ARG A 49 5.57 13.44 17.84
C ARG A 49 7.10 13.48 17.90
N GLY A 50 7.65 14.58 18.42
CA GLY A 50 9.09 14.82 18.45
C GLY A 50 9.66 15.41 17.16
N SER A 51 8.81 15.73 16.17
CA SER A 51 9.19 16.39 14.91
C SER A 51 9.78 17.79 15.12
N ASN A 52 9.41 18.47 16.22
CA ASN A 52 9.92 19.79 16.62
C ASN A 52 11.41 19.80 16.99
N GLN A 53 12.05 18.65 17.10
CA GLN A 53 13.49 18.53 17.39
C GLN A 53 14.35 18.69 16.14
N PHE A 54 13.75 18.70 14.96
CA PHE A 54 14.43 18.79 13.67
C PHE A 54 14.16 20.13 13.02
N THR A 55 15.12 20.61 12.23
CA THR A 55 14.83 21.68 11.27
C THR A 55 13.84 21.17 10.21
N PRO A 56 13.07 22.05 9.55
CA PRO A 56 12.15 21.62 8.49
C PRO A 56 12.85 20.79 7.41
N LEU A 57 14.05 21.20 6.98
CA LEU A 57 14.81 20.49 5.97
C LEU A 57 15.19 19.07 6.42
N GLU A 58 15.73 18.92 7.63
CA GLU A 58 16.08 17.61 8.20
C GLU A 58 14.86 16.70 8.32
N TYR A 59 13.75 17.25 8.84
CA TYR A 59 12.48 16.53 8.95
C TYR A 59 12.01 16.00 7.60
N TYR A 60 11.92 16.87 6.59
CA TYR A 60 11.44 16.47 5.26
C TYR A 60 12.38 15.48 4.56
N LEU A 61 13.70 15.61 4.74
CA LEU A 61 14.68 14.67 4.19
C LEU A 61 14.59 13.29 4.87
N LEU A 62 14.51 13.25 6.20
CA LEU A 62 14.38 12.00 6.95
C LEU A 62 13.05 11.30 6.63
N CYS A 63 11.94 12.03 6.62
CA CYS A 63 10.64 11.50 6.21
C CYS A 63 10.70 10.94 4.79
N THR A 64 11.25 11.70 3.83
CA THR A 64 11.39 11.27 2.43
C THR A 64 12.23 9.99 2.32
N LEU A 65 13.31 9.88 3.09
CA LEU A 65 14.13 8.68 3.15
C LEU A 65 13.34 7.48 3.69
N CYS A 66 12.62 7.64 4.81
CA CYS A 66 11.77 6.58 5.38
C CYS A 66 10.70 6.16 4.37
N PHE A 67 10.00 7.12 3.76
CA PHE A 67 8.93 6.89 2.78
C PHE A 67 9.43 6.19 1.51
N SER A 68 10.70 6.40 1.14
CA SER A 68 11.30 5.70 -0.01
C SER A 68 11.35 4.17 0.16
N THR A 69 11.27 3.66 1.40
CA THR A 69 11.40 2.23 1.68
C THR A 69 10.07 1.45 1.65
N VAL A 70 8.94 2.15 1.62
CA VAL A 70 7.60 1.58 1.79
C VAL A 70 7.25 0.60 0.66
N MET A 71 7.27 1.03 -0.61
CA MET A 71 6.93 0.15 -1.73
C MET A 71 7.88 -1.05 -1.87
N PRO A 72 9.22 -0.88 -1.84
CA PRO A 72 10.15 -2.01 -1.86
C PRO A 72 9.86 -3.03 -0.76
N ALA A 73 9.61 -2.58 0.48
CA ALA A 73 9.35 -3.46 1.61
C ALA A 73 8.04 -4.26 1.42
N VAL A 74 6.96 -3.59 1.03
CA VAL A 74 5.65 -4.24 0.81
C VAL A 74 5.73 -5.24 -0.34
N PHE A 75 6.33 -4.87 -1.48
CA PHE A 75 6.38 -5.77 -2.64
C PHE A 75 7.31 -6.97 -2.45
N GLU A 76 8.48 -6.80 -1.84
CA GLU A 76 9.34 -7.94 -1.50
C GLU A 76 8.63 -8.89 -0.53
N THR A 77 7.96 -8.34 0.49
CA THR A 77 7.23 -9.15 1.46
C THR A 77 6.02 -9.83 0.80
N ALA A 78 5.36 -9.19 -0.16
CA ALA A 78 4.29 -9.80 -0.94
C ALA A 78 4.80 -10.98 -1.79
N GLU A 79 5.96 -10.87 -2.45
CA GLU A 79 6.56 -12.01 -3.17
C GLU A 79 6.96 -13.14 -2.22
N LEU A 80 7.44 -12.80 -1.02
CA LEU A 80 7.69 -13.78 0.03
C LEU A 80 6.40 -14.51 0.41
N MET A 81 5.31 -13.78 0.66
CA MET A 81 4.00 -14.38 0.98
C MET A 81 3.48 -15.23 -0.17
N ARG A 82 3.71 -14.80 -1.42
CA ARG A 82 3.30 -15.52 -2.62
C ARG A 82 4.04 -16.86 -2.80
N SER A 83 5.25 -16.98 -2.25
CA SER A 83 6.10 -18.17 -2.36
C SER A 83 5.61 -19.37 -1.53
N PHE A 84 4.66 -19.18 -0.60
CA PHE A 84 4.19 -20.28 0.23
C PHE A 84 3.18 -21.17 -0.51
N GLY A 85 3.35 -22.49 -0.41
CA GLY A 85 2.52 -23.46 -1.13
C GLY A 85 1.02 -23.37 -0.81
N TRP A 86 0.66 -22.89 0.39
CA TRP A 86 -0.74 -22.70 0.76
C TRP A 86 -1.44 -21.63 -0.08
N MET A 87 -0.71 -20.72 -0.75
CA MET A 87 -1.27 -19.74 -1.68
C MET A 87 -1.96 -20.38 -2.89
N ALA A 88 -1.64 -21.63 -3.22
CA ALA A 88 -2.30 -22.36 -4.31
C ALA A 88 -3.83 -22.46 -4.12
N ARG A 89 -4.32 -22.46 -2.88
CA ARG A 89 -5.77 -22.50 -2.57
C ARG A 89 -6.53 -21.28 -3.09
N PHE A 90 -5.83 -20.18 -3.35
CA PHE A 90 -6.40 -18.92 -3.82
C PHE A 90 -6.30 -18.74 -5.34
N ALA A 91 -5.76 -19.72 -6.07
CA ALA A 91 -5.66 -19.67 -7.53
C ALA A 91 -7.01 -19.90 -8.24
N SER A 92 -8.01 -20.44 -7.53
CA SER A 92 -9.31 -20.85 -8.09
C SER A 92 -10.48 -20.37 -7.22
N GLY A 93 -10.47 -19.10 -6.85
CA GLY A 93 -11.56 -18.45 -6.12
C GLY A 93 -12.73 -18.03 -7.01
N ARG A 94 -13.64 -17.25 -6.44
CA ARG A 94 -14.82 -16.73 -7.15
C ARG A 94 -14.37 -15.79 -8.28
N ARG A 95 -14.87 -16.03 -9.49
CA ARG A 95 -14.62 -15.18 -10.66
C ARG A 95 -15.52 -13.95 -10.61
N LEU A 96 -14.94 -12.77 -10.78
CA LEU A 96 -15.70 -11.53 -10.92
C LEU A 96 -15.96 -11.28 -12.40
N ARG A 97 -17.23 -11.06 -12.76
CA ARG A 97 -17.60 -10.72 -14.13
C ARG A 97 -17.43 -9.22 -14.33
N ARG A 98 -16.54 -8.83 -15.24
CA ARG A 98 -16.43 -7.43 -15.67
C ARG A 98 -17.63 -7.06 -16.53
N THR A 99 -18.30 -5.98 -16.13
CA THR A 99 -19.30 -5.30 -16.96
C THR A 99 -18.67 -4.04 -17.57
N PRO A 100 -19.17 -3.54 -18.71
CA PRO A 100 -18.65 -2.30 -19.31
C PRO A 100 -18.76 -1.08 -18.37
N ALA A 101 -19.75 -1.07 -17.48
CA ALA A 101 -19.97 -0.01 -16.50
C ALA A 101 -19.06 -0.10 -15.27
N LEU A 102 -18.45 -1.26 -14.99
CA LEU A 102 -17.69 -1.49 -13.76
C LEU A 102 -16.49 -0.53 -13.62
N PRO A 103 -15.60 -0.34 -14.62
CA PRO A 103 -14.46 0.58 -14.48
C PRO A 103 -14.88 2.01 -14.17
N LEU A 104 -15.93 2.51 -14.83
CA LEU A 104 -16.47 3.85 -14.59
C LEU A 104 -17.08 3.95 -13.19
N GLY A 105 -17.82 2.93 -12.75
CA GLY A 105 -18.39 2.87 -11.41
C GLY A 105 -17.32 2.86 -10.31
N LEU A 106 -16.22 2.11 -10.49
CA LEU A 106 -15.08 2.11 -9.57
C LEU A 106 -14.44 3.49 -9.52
N PHE A 107 -14.18 4.12 -10.67
CA PHE A 107 -13.58 5.44 -10.74
C PHE A 107 -14.44 6.50 -10.04
N CYS A 108 -15.73 6.56 -10.36
CA CYS A 108 -16.67 7.51 -9.73
C CYS A 108 -16.83 7.23 -8.23
N GLY A 109 -16.86 5.96 -7.82
CA GLY A 109 -16.92 5.56 -6.42
C GLY A 109 -15.69 6.00 -5.63
N GLY A 110 -14.49 5.74 -6.16
CA GLY A 110 -13.23 6.18 -5.57
C GLY A 110 -13.12 7.71 -5.49
N ALA A 111 -13.52 8.41 -6.55
CA ALA A 111 -13.54 9.87 -6.58
C ALA A 111 -14.52 10.46 -5.54
N ALA A 112 -15.71 9.86 -5.41
CA ALA A 112 -16.68 10.25 -4.39
C ALA A 112 -16.13 9.98 -2.97
N MET A 113 -15.49 8.83 -2.75
CA MET A 113 -14.86 8.49 -1.47
C MET A 113 -13.74 9.48 -1.09
N LEU A 114 -12.89 9.85 -2.05
CA LEU A 114 -11.85 10.86 -1.83
C LEU A 114 -12.47 12.23 -1.53
N ALA A 115 -13.48 12.65 -2.30
CA ALA A 115 -14.20 13.90 -2.05
C ALA A 115 -14.79 13.95 -0.64
N LEU A 116 -15.48 12.87 -0.21
CA LEU A 116 -16.04 12.75 1.13
C LEU A 116 -14.97 12.80 2.23
N THR A 117 -13.82 12.17 1.99
CA THR A 117 -12.66 12.22 2.91
C THR A 117 -12.19 13.66 3.12
N LEU A 118 -12.15 14.47 2.06
CA LEU A 118 -11.68 15.85 2.11
C LEU A 118 -12.73 16.85 2.61
N THR A 119 -14.02 16.61 2.37
CA THR A 119 -15.12 17.47 2.83
C THR A 119 -15.46 17.21 4.30
N TRP A 120 -15.57 15.95 4.70
CA TRP A 120 -15.97 15.52 6.05
C TRP A 120 -15.00 14.48 6.64
N PRO A 121 -13.74 14.87 6.89
CA PRO A 121 -12.70 13.94 7.35
C PRO A 121 -13.04 13.23 8.65
N ARG A 122 -13.76 13.88 9.57
CA ARG A 122 -14.16 13.30 10.87
C ARG A 122 -14.88 11.95 10.75
N TYR A 123 -15.62 11.72 9.66
CA TYR A 123 -16.39 10.50 9.45
C TYR A 123 -15.82 9.60 8.36
N PHE A 124 -15.29 10.21 7.29
CA PHE A 124 -14.87 9.48 6.09
C PHE A 124 -13.35 9.31 5.99
N TYR A 125 -12.59 9.61 7.05
CA TYR A 125 -11.15 9.38 7.05
C TYR A 125 -10.70 7.97 6.62
N PRO A 126 -11.42 6.85 6.90
CA PRO A 126 -10.93 5.53 6.51
C PRO A 126 -10.89 5.32 5.00
N PHE A 127 -11.64 6.12 4.24
CA PHE A 127 -11.71 6.00 2.78
C PHE A 127 -10.39 6.38 2.11
N VAL A 128 -9.50 7.11 2.78
CA VAL A 128 -8.15 7.41 2.27
C VAL A 128 -7.42 6.15 1.80
N TRP A 129 -7.58 5.04 2.53
CA TRP A 129 -6.86 3.79 2.30
C TRP A 129 -7.41 2.93 1.16
N THR A 130 -8.57 3.29 0.58
CA THR A 130 -9.20 2.55 -0.52
C THR A 130 -9.49 3.42 -1.75
N SER A 131 -9.69 4.72 -1.54
CA SER A 131 -10.16 5.65 -2.57
C SER A 131 -9.23 5.72 -3.77
N LEU A 132 -7.91 5.72 -3.56
CA LEU A 132 -6.94 5.83 -4.64
C LEU A 132 -6.93 4.55 -5.47
N PHE A 133 -7.05 3.38 -4.83
CA PHE A 133 -7.10 2.10 -5.55
C PHE A 133 -8.30 2.06 -6.50
N LEU A 134 -9.48 2.43 -6.02
CA LEU A 134 -10.70 2.43 -6.84
C LEU A 134 -10.64 3.40 -8.02
N MET A 135 -9.92 4.51 -7.87
CA MET A 135 -9.68 5.44 -8.98
C MET A 135 -8.61 4.95 -9.94
N LEU A 136 -7.51 4.40 -9.42
CA LEU A 136 -6.32 4.09 -10.22
C LEU A 136 -6.43 2.76 -10.95
N GLU A 137 -7.10 1.75 -10.38
CA GLU A 137 -7.35 0.46 -11.02
C GLU A 137 -8.02 0.61 -12.42
N PRO A 138 -9.11 1.39 -12.60
CA PRO A 138 -9.67 1.65 -13.92
C PRO A 138 -8.78 2.55 -14.78
N ILE A 139 -8.05 3.52 -14.22
CA ILE A 139 -7.09 4.35 -14.97
C ILE A 139 -6.00 3.48 -15.60
N ASP A 140 -5.38 2.59 -14.83
CA ASP A 140 -4.37 1.66 -15.33
C ASP A 140 -4.97 0.71 -16.38
N SER A 141 -6.21 0.25 -16.18
CA SER A 141 -6.91 -0.52 -17.22
C SER A 141 -7.09 0.28 -18.53
N TRP A 142 -7.47 1.56 -18.47
CA TRP A 142 -7.66 2.39 -19.66
C TRP A 142 -6.35 2.74 -20.35
N LEU A 143 -5.26 2.88 -19.59
CA LEU A 143 -3.91 3.13 -20.10
C LEU A 143 -3.20 1.86 -20.59
N GLY A 144 -3.86 0.69 -20.54
CA GLY A 144 -3.26 -0.59 -20.92
C GLY A 144 -2.11 -1.03 -20.01
N ARG A 145 -2.11 -0.56 -18.75
CA ARG A 145 -1.10 -0.87 -17.73
C ARG A 145 -1.53 -2.11 -16.92
N PRO A 146 -0.59 -2.78 -16.24
CA PRO A 146 -0.94 -3.89 -15.36
C PRO A 146 -1.87 -3.43 -14.24
N HIS A 147 -2.92 -4.19 -13.99
CA HIS A 147 -3.97 -3.92 -13.01
C HIS A 147 -4.52 -5.26 -12.48
N LEU A 148 -5.31 -5.26 -11.40
CA LEU A 148 -5.70 -6.49 -10.68
C LEU A 148 -6.95 -7.19 -11.24
N MET A 149 -7.81 -6.49 -11.98
CA MET A 149 -9.05 -7.03 -12.53
C MET A 149 -8.88 -8.32 -13.35
N PRO A 150 -7.88 -8.49 -14.23
CA PRO A 150 -7.73 -9.71 -15.02
C PRO A 150 -7.46 -10.96 -14.18
N TYR A 151 -6.86 -10.79 -12.99
CA TYR A 151 -6.67 -11.89 -12.04
C TYR A 151 -8.01 -12.28 -11.40
N LEU A 152 -8.79 -11.29 -10.96
CA LEU A 152 -10.13 -11.48 -10.39
C LEU A 152 -11.11 -12.12 -11.38
N GLU A 153 -11.04 -11.76 -12.65
CA GLU A 153 -11.83 -12.37 -13.73
C GLU A 153 -11.52 -13.86 -13.91
N ARG A 154 -10.24 -14.24 -13.77
CA ARG A 154 -9.79 -15.64 -13.82
C ARG A 154 -10.08 -16.39 -12.52
N GLY A 155 -10.41 -15.68 -11.45
CA GLY A 155 -10.59 -16.22 -10.10
C GLY A 155 -9.27 -16.43 -9.36
N ASP A 156 -8.19 -15.79 -9.83
CA ASP A 156 -6.90 -15.82 -9.17
C ASP A 156 -6.81 -14.69 -8.14
N TRP A 157 -6.97 -15.03 -6.87
CA TRP A 157 -6.92 -14.09 -5.75
C TRP A 157 -5.52 -13.95 -5.16
N ARG A 158 -4.53 -14.69 -5.69
CA ARG A 158 -3.18 -14.71 -5.13
C ARG A 158 -2.54 -13.33 -5.07
N PRO A 159 -2.59 -12.47 -6.12
CA PRO A 159 -2.01 -11.13 -6.06
C PRO A 159 -2.60 -10.25 -4.96
N ILE A 160 -3.93 -10.28 -4.79
CA ILE A 160 -4.59 -9.45 -3.77
C ILE A 160 -4.20 -9.93 -2.37
N ILE A 161 -4.21 -11.24 -2.14
CA ILE A 161 -3.90 -11.81 -0.83
C ILE A 161 -2.42 -11.67 -0.49
N SER A 162 -1.51 -11.89 -1.46
CA SER A 162 -0.08 -11.74 -1.25
C SER A 162 0.29 -10.29 -0.95
N LEU A 163 -0.26 -9.32 -1.70
CA LEU A 163 -0.11 -7.89 -1.44
C LEU A 163 -0.64 -7.51 -0.05
N SER A 164 -1.86 -7.94 0.28
CA SER A 164 -2.50 -7.64 1.57
C SER A 164 -1.69 -8.18 2.74
N LEU A 165 -1.22 -9.43 2.65
CA LEU A 165 -0.39 -10.04 3.69
C LEU A 165 1.00 -9.42 3.75
N GLY A 166 1.57 -9.06 2.61
CA GLY A 166 2.83 -8.33 2.54
C GLY A 166 2.75 -7.01 3.31
N ALA A 167 1.70 -6.23 3.08
CA ALA A 167 1.46 -4.99 3.81
C ALA A 167 1.11 -5.20 5.29
N LEU A 168 0.35 -6.23 5.64
CA LEU A 168 0.06 -6.55 7.06
C LEU A 168 1.32 -6.94 7.83
N VAL A 169 2.20 -7.74 7.23
CA VAL A 169 3.50 -8.10 7.85
C VAL A 169 4.36 -6.85 8.01
N CYS A 170 4.47 -6.02 6.96
CA CYS A 170 5.18 -4.74 7.06
C CYS A 170 4.58 -3.83 8.13
N GLY A 171 3.25 -3.68 8.15
CA GLY A 171 2.51 -2.89 9.12
C GLY A 171 2.79 -3.33 10.56
N PHE A 172 2.75 -4.64 10.83
CA PHE A 172 3.11 -5.18 12.14
C PHE A 172 4.52 -4.77 12.58
N PHE A 173 5.52 -4.88 11.71
CA PHE A 173 6.89 -4.47 12.06
C PHE A 173 7.06 -2.96 12.15
N TRP A 174 6.39 -2.18 11.30
CA TRP A 174 6.38 -0.72 11.40
C TRP A 174 5.80 -0.26 12.74
N GLU A 175 4.66 -0.81 13.14
CA GLU A 175 4.04 -0.51 14.42
C GLU A 175 4.91 -0.94 15.61
N MET A 176 5.55 -2.11 15.52
CA MET A 176 6.51 -2.57 16.53
C MET A 176 7.69 -1.60 16.65
N TRP A 177 8.30 -1.18 15.55
CA TRP A 177 9.43 -0.25 15.58
C TRP A 177 9.02 1.15 16.06
N ASN A 178 7.86 1.63 15.63
CA ASN A 178 7.30 2.92 16.04
C ASN A 178 7.04 2.99 17.54
N PHE A 179 6.54 1.91 18.13
CA PHE A 179 6.31 1.84 19.57
C PHE A 179 7.58 2.08 20.40
N TYR A 180 8.73 1.62 19.88
CA TYR A 180 10.04 1.76 20.53
C TYR A 180 10.87 2.95 20.00
N SER A 181 10.32 3.79 19.11
CA SER A 181 11.07 4.90 18.51
C SER A 181 10.79 6.25 19.18
N TRP A 182 11.77 7.15 19.05
CA TRP A 182 11.57 8.59 19.21
C TRP A 182 12.39 9.31 18.12
N PRO A 183 11.78 10.16 17.27
CA PRO A 183 10.35 10.49 17.18
C PRO A 183 9.47 9.27 16.80
N LYS A 184 8.15 9.41 16.98
CA LYS A 184 7.16 8.37 16.65
C LYS A 184 5.90 8.96 16.02
N TRP A 185 5.22 8.18 15.20
CA TRP A 185 3.88 8.54 14.72
C TRP A 185 2.82 8.01 15.69
N ILE A 186 1.75 8.76 15.88
CA ILE A 186 0.57 8.30 16.61
C ILE A 186 -0.68 8.51 15.76
N TYR A 187 -1.72 7.73 16.04
CA TYR A 187 -2.96 7.73 15.29
C TYR A 187 -4.06 8.49 16.03
N HIS A 188 -4.85 9.23 15.26
CA HIS A 188 -6.09 9.84 15.69
C HIS A 188 -7.22 9.17 14.91
N THR A 189 -7.83 8.15 15.51
CA THR A 189 -8.87 7.34 14.84
C THR A 189 -10.16 7.34 15.64
N PRO A 190 -10.98 8.41 15.54
CA PRO A 190 -12.22 8.54 16.30
C PRO A 190 -13.11 7.30 16.13
N GLY A 191 -13.53 6.73 17.27
CA GLY A 191 -14.42 5.57 17.30
C GLY A 191 -13.75 4.20 17.12
N ALA A 192 -12.43 4.15 16.89
CA ALA A 192 -11.67 2.92 16.73
C ALA A 192 -10.53 2.75 17.75
N GLU A 193 -10.42 3.60 18.77
CA GLU A 193 -9.33 3.63 19.75
C GLU A 193 -9.41 2.51 20.82
N PHE A 194 -9.66 1.28 20.41
CA PHE A 194 -9.73 0.12 21.30
C PHE A 194 -8.91 -1.06 20.75
N LEU A 195 -8.51 -1.98 21.65
CA LEU A 195 -7.69 -3.15 21.32
C LEU A 195 -6.42 -2.79 20.54
N HIS A 196 -5.57 -1.94 21.13
CA HIS A 196 -4.32 -1.54 20.52
C HIS A 196 -3.32 -2.70 20.47
N VAL A 197 -2.70 -2.86 19.30
CA VAL A 197 -1.50 -3.68 19.10
C VAL A 197 -0.40 -2.69 18.72
N PHE A 198 0.47 -2.38 19.69
CA PHE A 198 1.39 -1.24 19.66
C PHE A 198 0.64 0.11 19.69
N GLU A 199 0.97 1.05 18.80
CA GLU A 199 0.31 2.38 18.72
C GLU A 199 -0.98 2.34 17.90
N MET A 200 -1.18 1.31 17.07
CA MET A 200 -2.35 1.20 16.21
C MET A 200 -3.47 0.34 16.82
N PRO A 201 -4.74 0.79 16.76
CA PRO A 201 -5.87 -0.09 17.08
C PRO A 201 -5.97 -1.26 16.11
N LEU A 202 -6.44 -2.41 16.56
CA LEU A 202 -6.56 -3.61 15.73
C LEU A 202 -7.35 -3.36 14.43
N LEU A 203 -8.41 -2.53 14.49
CA LEU A 203 -9.18 -2.14 13.30
C LEU A 203 -8.34 -1.34 12.28
N GLY A 204 -7.37 -0.57 12.76
CA GLY A 204 -6.46 0.19 11.92
C GLY A 204 -5.63 -0.70 10.99
N TYR A 205 -5.25 -1.91 11.44
CA TYR A 205 -4.51 -2.86 10.61
C TYR A 205 -5.29 -3.28 9.36
N GLY A 206 -6.62 -3.19 9.39
CA GLY A 206 -7.46 -3.40 8.22
C GLY A 206 -7.16 -2.43 7.07
N GLY A 207 -6.60 -1.26 7.36
CA GLY A 207 -6.15 -0.27 6.37
C GLY A 207 -4.95 -0.73 5.53
N TYR A 208 -4.08 -1.59 6.07
CA TYR A 208 -2.92 -2.11 5.32
C TYR A 208 -3.34 -2.99 4.13
N ILE A 209 -4.51 -3.63 4.21
CA ILE A 209 -5.05 -4.50 3.14
C ILE A 209 -5.29 -3.70 1.85
N PRO A 210 -6.18 -2.69 1.83
CA PRO A 210 -6.40 -1.90 0.63
C PRO A 210 -5.21 -0.98 0.32
N PHE A 211 -4.43 -0.54 1.31
CA PHE A 211 -3.20 0.22 1.11
C PHE A 211 -2.21 -0.49 0.18
N ALA A 212 -2.04 -1.81 0.32
CA ALA A 212 -1.19 -2.58 -0.58
C ALA A 212 -1.63 -2.51 -2.05
N LEU A 213 -2.95 -2.43 -2.28
CA LEU A 213 -3.55 -2.34 -3.60
C LEU A 213 -3.37 -0.93 -4.18
N GLU A 214 -3.42 0.11 -3.34
CA GLU A 214 -3.10 1.48 -3.71
C GLU A 214 -1.64 1.60 -4.15
N LEU A 215 -0.71 1.01 -3.41
CA LEU A 215 0.70 0.95 -3.78
C LEU A 215 0.88 0.23 -5.12
N PHE A 216 0.20 -0.89 -5.35
CA PHE A 216 0.27 -1.63 -6.61
C PHE A 216 -0.19 -0.79 -7.80
N ALA A 217 -1.36 -0.13 -7.68
CA ALA A 217 -1.88 0.74 -8.73
C ALA A 217 -0.96 1.94 -8.98
N LEU A 218 -0.52 2.64 -7.92
CA LEU A 218 0.43 3.77 -8.05
C LEU A 218 1.76 3.34 -8.68
N LYS A 219 2.28 2.15 -8.32
CA LYS A 219 3.48 1.59 -8.95
C LYS A 219 3.29 1.45 -10.46
N HIS A 220 2.18 0.86 -10.89
CA HIS A 220 1.96 0.61 -12.31
C HIS A 220 1.61 1.88 -13.09
N LEU A 221 0.99 2.86 -12.41
CA LEU A 221 0.78 4.19 -12.94
C LEU A 221 2.10 4.94 -13.19
N LEU A 222 3.02 4.93 -12.23
CA LEU A 222 4.28 5.69 -12.30
C LEU A 222 5.37 4.93 -13.07
N LEU A 223 5.46 3.62 -12.85
CA LEU A 223 6.55 2.75 -13.27
C LEU A 223 6.03 1.46 -13.92
N PRO A 224 5.32 1.54 -15.07
CA PRO A 224 4.60 0.40 -15.65
C PRO A 224 5.51 -0.78 -16.00
N ARG A 225 6.78 -0.53 -16.33
CA ARG A 225 7.75 -1.53 -16.81
C ARG A 225 9.05 -1.62 -15.99
N ALA A 226 9.14 -0.93 -14.85
CA ALA A 226 10.41 -0.86 -14.10
C ALA A 226 10.87 -2.23 -13.60
N VAL A 227 9.97 -2.98 -12.96
CA VAL A 227 10.21 -4.35 -12.48
C VAL A 227 8.92 -5.15 -12.48
N GLU A 228 9.00 -6.42 -12.84
CA GLU A 228 7.88 -7.36 -12.77
C GLU A 228 7.65 -7.82 -11.33
N LEU A 229 6.41 -7.67 -10.85
CA LEU A 229 5.96 -8.15 -9.55
C LEU A 229 5.39 -9.56 -9.70
N ARG A 230 5.92 -10.53 -8.95
CA ARG A 230 5.48 -11.92 -8.92
C ARG A 230 4.62 -12.20 -7.70
N VAL A 231 3.46 -11.53 -7.66
CA VAL A 231 2.47 -11.57 -6.57
C VAL A 231 1.32 -12.52 -6.85
#